data_AF-A0A958WRZ6-F1
#
_entry.id   AF-A0A958WRZ6-F1
#
_cell.length_a   1.000
_cell.length_b   1.000
_cell.length_c   1.000
_cell.angle_alpha   90.00
_cell.angle_beta   90.00
_cell.angle_gamma   90.00
#
_symmetry.space_group_name_H-M   'P 1'
#
loop_
_entity.id
_entity.type
_entity.pdbx_description
1 polymer ?
#
loop_
_entity_poly.entity_id
_entity_poly.type
_entity_poly.pdbx_seq_one_letter_code
_entity_poly.pdbx_strand_id
1 'polypeptide(L)' 'MKQVKKLNDPGLYQKALEIVRIGNEAVMKAKEENKQYGIPEFFYKNGVIYFVKENGELTTEKPKIFQD' A
#
# COMPACT_ATOMS: atom_id res chain seq x y z
N MET A 1 7.81 -1.50 -11.66
CA MET A 1 7.69 -0.02 -11.68
C MET A 1 8.60 0.51 -12.78
N LYS A 2 8.09 1.39 -13.65
CA LYS A 2 8.93 2.05 -14.69
C LYS A 2 9.84 3.05 -13.97
N GLN A 3 11.15 2.95 -14.14
CA GLN A 3 12.05 3.99 -13.63
C GLN A 3 11.75 5.29 -14.36
N VAL A 4 11.32 6.30 -13.60
CA VAL A 4 11.13 7.66 -14.11
C VAL A 4 12.47 8.39 -14.07
N LYS A 5 12.72 9.27 -15.04
CA LYS A 5 13.91 10.12 -15.04
C LYS A 5 13.90 10.98 -13.78
N LYS A 6 15.06 11.08 -13.12
CA LYS A 6 15.24 11.97 -11.97
C LYS A 6 14.94 13.40 -12.39
N LEU A 7 14.25 14.14 -11.52
CA LEU A 7 14.00 15.57 -11.73
C LEU A 7 15.34 16.32 -11.69
N ASN A 8 15.56 17.19 -12.67
CA ASN A 8 16.80 17.98 -12.80
C ASN A 8 16.85 19.18 -11.83
N ASP A 9 15.73 19.50 -11.18
CA ASP A 9 15.65 20.54 -10.15
C ASP A 9 15.82 19.90 -8.75
N PRO A 10 16.92 20.19 -8.03
CA PRO A 10 17.18 19.62 -6.70
C PRO A 10 16.12 19.99 -5.66
N GLY A 11 15.57 21.21 -5.71
CA GLY A 11 14.56 21.67 -4.76
C GLY A 11 13.22 20.97 -4.99
N LEU A 12 12.83 20.81 -6.26
CA LEU A 12 11.64 20.02 -6.61
C LEU A 12 11.80 18.54 -6.23
N TYR A 13 13.01 17.98 -6.43
CA TYR A 13 13.31 16.60 -6.04
C TYR A 13 13.21 16.40 -4.51
N GLN A 14 13.74 17.33 -3.72
CA GLN A 14 13.62 17.29 -2.25
C GLN A 14 12.17 17.33 -1.79
N LYS A 15 11.36 18.23 -2.34
CA LYS A 15 9.92 18.30 -2.04
C LYS A 15 9.19 17.01 -2.40
N ALA A 16 9.51 16.43 -3.56
CA ALA A 16 8.92 15.15 -3.98
C ALA A 16 9.27 14.02 -3.00
N LEU A 17 10.53 13.95 -2.55
CA LEU A 17 10.95 12.97 -1.54
C LEU A 17 10.22 13.16 -0.20
N GLU A 18 10.02 14.40 0.23
CA GLU A 18 9.29 14.71 1.45
C GLU A 18 7.82 14.27 1.36
N ILE A 19 7.15 14.55 0.24
CA ILE A 19 5.78 14.09 -0.01
C ILE A 19 5.70 12.56 0.05
N VAL A 20 6.63 11.86 -0.62
CA VAL A 20 6.68 10.39 -0.59
C VAL A 20 6.93 9.86 0.83
N ARG A 21 7.82 10.50 1.60
CA ARG A 21 8.08 10.12 2.99
C ARG A 21 6.82 10.23 3.85
N ILE A 22 6.13 11.38 3.80
CA ILE A 22 4.90 11.61 4.56
C ILE A 22 3.81 10.61 4.14
N GLY A 23 3.65 10.37 2.83
CA GLY A 23 2.70 9.38 2.32
C GLY A 23 3.00 7.96 2.82
N ASN A 24 4.27 7.54 2.80
CA ASN A 24 4.68 6.24 3.29
C ASN A 24 4.41 6.09 4.80
N GLU A 25 4.69 7.12 5.60
CA GLU A 25 4.39 7.12 7.04
C GLU A 25 2.88 7.00 7.31
N ALA A 26 2.05 7.73 6.57
CA ALA A 26 0.59 7.63 6.69
C ALA A 26 0.07 6.23 6.32
N VAL A 27 0.55 5.66 5.21
CA VAL A 27 0.18 4.31 4.77
C VAL A 27 0.59 3.26 5.80
N MET A 28 1.79 3.37 6.37
CA MET A 28 2.25 2.43 7.40
C MET A 28 1.37 2.47 8.65
N LYS A 29 0.97 3.66 9.11
CA LYS A 29 0.04 3.81 10.24
C LYS A 29 -1.32 3.19 9.94
N ALA A 30 -1.89 3.49 8.77
CA ALA A 30 -3.18 2.93 8.36
C ALA A 30 -3.14 1.40 8.27
N LYS A 31 -2.04 0.81 7.78
CA LYS A 31 -1.85 -0.65 7.75
C LYS A 31 -1.79 -1.25 9.15
N GLU A 32 -1.14 -0.58 10.10
CA GLU A 32 -1.07 -1.04 11.48
C GLU A 32 -2.45 -0.99 12.15
N GLU A 33 -3.19 0.11 11.97
CA GLU A 33 -4.58 0.23 12.44
C GLU A 33 -5.48 -0.85 11.83
N ASN A 34 -5.38 -1.09 10.52
CA ASN A 34 -6.12 -2.15 9.85
C ASN A 34 -5.88 -3.53 10.48
N LYS A 35 -4.64 -3.86 10.84
CA LYS A 35 -4.33 -5.12 11.54
C LYS A 35 -5.05 -5.22 12.88
N GLN A 36 -5.11 -4.13 13.65
CA GLN A 36 -5.83 -4.10 14.93
C GLN A 36 -7.34 -4.36 14.76
N TYR A 37 -7.91 -3.96 13.62
CA TYR A 37 -9.32 -4.21 13.28
C TYR A 37 -9.57 -5.53 12.52
N GLY A 38 -8.53 -6.37 12.30
CA GLY A 38 -8.66 -7.60 11.52
C GLY A 38 -8.90 -7.36 10.02
N ILE A 39 -8.61 -6.16 9.52
CA ILE A 39 -8.71 -5.79 8.10
C ILE A 39 -7.45 -6.31 7.39
N PRO A 40 -7.56 -7.27 6.46
CA PRO A 40 -6.40 -7.87 5.81
C PRO A 40 -5.74 -6.91 4.82
N GLU A 41 -4.42 -7.05 4.68
CA GLU A 41 -3.69 -6.34 3.64
C GLU A 41 -4.10 -6.87 2.27
N PHE A 42 -4.18 -5.98 1.28
CA PHE A 42 -4.51 -6.36 -0.09
C PHE A 42 -3.67 -5.58 -1.09
N PHE A 43 -3.53 -6.14 -2.28
CA PHE A 43 -2.94 -5.45 -3.42
C PHE A 43 -3.65 -5.84 -4.72
N TYR A 44 -3.61 -4.91 -5.67
CA TYR A 44 -4.15 -5.12 -7.00
C TYR A 44 -3.03 -5.42 -7.99
N LYS A 45 -3.17 -6.50 -8.74
CA LYS A 45 -2.22 -6.88 -9.79
C LYS A 45 -2.97 -7.51 -10.96
N ASN A 46 -2.74 -7.00 -12.17
CA ASN A 46 -3.28 -7.52 -13.42
C ASN A 46 -4.82 -7.71 -13.42
N GLY A 47 -5.60 -6.77 -12.91
CA GLY A 47 -7.07 -6.92 -12.87
C GLY A 47 -7.61 -7.61 -11.63
N VAL A 48 -6.74 -8.16 -10.77
CA VAL A 48 -7.14 -9.03 -9.66
C VAL A 48 -6.71 -8.42 -8.33
N ILE A 49 -7.61 -8.46 -7.35
CA ILE A 49 -7.32 -8.11 -5.96
C ILE A 49 -6.87 -9.38 -5.24
N TYR A 50 -5.72 -9.30 -4.59
CA TYR A 50 -5.17 -10.34 -3.74
C TYR A 50 -5.21 -9.84 -2.30
N PHE A 51 -5.69 -10.68 -1.39
CA PHE A 51 -5.66 -10.47 0.05
C PHE A 51 -4.57 -11.34 0.67
N VAL A 52 -3.88 -10.80 1.66
CA VAL A 52 -2.87 -11.50 2.45
C VAL A 52 -3.55 -12.02 3.71
N LYS A 53 -3.57 -13.34 3.87
CA LYS A 53 -4.01 -13.98 5.12
C LYS A 53 -2.98 -13.76 6.22
N GLU A 54 -3.38 -13.97 7.48
CA GLU A 54 -2.48 -13.87 8.63
C GLU A 54 -1.26 -14.80 8.55
N ASN A 55 -1.41 -15.96 7.91
CA ASN A 55 -0.31 -16.90 7.66
C ASN A 55 0.62 -16.49 6.50
N GLY A 56 0.39 -15.33 5.87
CA GLY A 56 1.15 -14.83 4.73
C GLY A 56 0.74 -15.39 3.37
N GLU A 57 -0.25 -16.29 3.30
CA GLU A 57 -0.77 -16.79 2.03
C GLU A 57 -1.57 -15.73 1.29
N LEU A 58 -1.53 -15.81 -0.04
CA LEU A 58 -2.33 -14.96 -0.92
C LEU A 58 -3.63 -15.68 -1.30
N THR A 59 -4.74 -14.95 -1.21
CA THR A 59 -6.05 -15.41 -1.69
C THR A 59 -6.73 -14.34 -2.53
N THR A 60 -7.57 -14.75 -3.47
CA THR A 60 -8.47 -13.85 -4.21
C THR A 60 -9.89 -13.89 -3.64
N GLU A 61 -10.15 -14.78 -2.66
CA GLU A 61 -11.41 -14.87 -1.97
C GLU A 61 -11.62 -13.62 -1.11
N LYS A 62 -12.77 -12.96 -1.28
CA LYS A 62 -13.11 -11.76 -0.52
C LYS A 62 -13.23 -12.12 0.96
N PRO A 63 -12.45 -11.49 1.86
CA PRO A 63 -12.56 -11.69 3.30
C PRO A 63 -13.97 -11.45 3.82
N LYS A 64 -14.39 -12.24 4.83
CA LYS A 64 -15.73 -12.15 5.43
C LYS A 64 -16.07 -10.75 5.94
N ILE A 65 -15.09 -10.02 6.48
CA ILE A 65 -15.26 -8.64 6.98
C ILE A 65 -15.73 -7.65 5.88
N PHE A 66 -15.58 -8.00 4.61
CA PHE A 66 -16.03 -7.18 3.49
C PHE A 66 -17.28 -7.75 2.79
N GLN A 67 -17.88 -8.82 3.31
CA GLN A 67 -19.12 -9.38 2.78
C GLN A 67 -20.29 -8.79 3.58
N ASP A 68 -21.25 -8.15 2.89
CA ASP A 68 -22.49 -7.64 3.48
C ASP A 68 -23.46 -8.78 3.84
#